data_AF-A0A956P545-F1
#
_entry.id   AF-A0A956P545-F1
#
_cell.length_a   1.000
_cell.length_b   1.000
_cell.length_c   1.000
_cell.angle_alpha   90.00
_cell.angle_beta   90.00
_cell.angle_gamma   90.00
#
_symmetry.space_group_name_H-M   'P 1'
#
loop_
_entity.id
_entity.type
_entity.pdbx_description
1 polymer ?
#
loop_
_entity_poly.entity_id
_entity_poly.type
_entity_poly.pdbx_seq_one_letter_code
_entity_poly.pdbx_strand_id
1 'polypeptide(L)'
;WRDWIREAIEGGCDVVSGLHTFLSDDPLLAEAARIHGRTIQDIRKPPRDIPVASGLARDLEPLVVLTVGTDCNVGKMTAQLQLVAGLRARGLRTNFVATGQTGIMIEGWGIAVDAVVADFIAGAAERITVQGAEGADVVLVEGQGSINHPGYSGVTLGLLHGTCPDAMILCH
;
A
#
# COMPACT_ATOMS: atom_id res chain seq x y z
N TRP A 1 -2.30 -15.17 -20.90
CA TRP A 1 -2.20 -14.91 -19.45
C TRP A 1 -3.31 -15.60 -18.68
N ARG A 2 -4.60 -15.47 -19.03
CA ARG A 2 -5.70 -16.18 -18.36
C ARG A 2 -5.50 -17.68 -18.25
N ASP A 3 -5.18 -18.35 -19.37
CA ASP A 3 -4.97 -19.80 -19.38
C ASP A 3 -3.83 -20.25 -18.47
N TRP A 4 -2.70 -19.53 -18.45
CA TRP A 4 -1.58 -19.83 -17.55
C TRP A 4 -1.94 -19.70 -16.07
N ILE A 5 -2.78 -18.72 -15.72
CA ILE A 5 -3.24 -18.54 -14.33
C ILE A 5 -4.23 -19.66 -13.97
N ARG A 6 -5.12 -20.03 -14.90
CA ARG A 6 -6.01 -21.19 -14.71
C ARG A 6 -5.20 -22.47 -14.48
N GLU A 7 -4.21 -22.74 -15.32
CA GLU A 7 -3.34 -23.92 -15.19
C GLU A 7 -2.61 -23.95 -13.84
N ALA A 8 -2.15 -22.80 -13.33
CA ALA A 8 -1.55 -22.73 -12.01
C ALA A 8 -2.56 -23.06 -10.88
N ILE A 9 -3.79 -22.56 -10.99
CA ILE A 9 -4.87 -22.86 -10.04
C ILE A 9 -5.22 -24.35 -10.05
N GLU A 10 -5.40 -24.93 -11.26
CA GLU A 10 -5.66 -26.36 -11.46
C GLU A 10 -4.49 -27.22 -10.93
N GLY A 11 -3.26 -26.70 -11.02
CA GLY A 11 -2.06 -27.29 -10.45
C GLY A 11 -1.93 -27.17 -8.92
N GLY A 12 -2.89 -26.53 -8.24
CA GLY A 12 -2.94 -26.45 -6.78
C GLY A 12 -2.41 -25.15 -6.16
N CYS A 13 -2.04 -24.16 -6.98
CA CYS A 13 -1.53 -22.88 -6.50
C CYS A 13 -2.65 -21.91 -6.10
N ASP A 14 -2.42 -21.17 -5.01
CA ASP A 14 -3.10 -19.91 -4.76
C ASP A 14 -2.49 -18.80 -5.64
N VAL A 15 -3.26 -17.75 -5.92
CA VAL A 15 -2.84 -16.64 -6.80
C VAL A 15 -2.91 -15.32 -6.04
N VAL A 16 -1.81 -14.58 -6.03
CA VAL A 16 -1.75 -13.20 -5.52
C VAL A 16 -1.49 -12.26 -6.70
N SER A 17 -2.36 -11.27 -6.89
CA SER A 17 -2.36 -10.38 -8.06
C SER A 17 -2.32 -8.91 -7.65
N GLY A 18 -1.31 -8.20 -8.16
CA GLY A 18 -1.19 -6.74 -8.08
C GLY A 18 -1.72 -5.99 -9.30
N LEU A 19 -2.44 -6.66 -10.21
CA LEU A 19 -2.95 -6.04 -11.43
C LEU A 19 -4.09 -5.05 -11.14
N HIS A 20 -4.27 -4.07 -12.03
CA HIS A 20 -5.49 -3.23 -12.02
C HIS A 20 -6.73 -4.02 -12.46
N THR A 21 -6.56 -5.07 -13.26
CA THR A 21 -7.62 -6.04 -13.54
C THR A 21 -7.73 -7.01 -12.38
N PHE A 22 -8.86 -7.01 -11.69
CA PHE A 22 -9.12 -7.95 -10.62
C PHE A 22 -9.37 -9.34 -11.18
N LEU A 23 -8.48 -10.28 -10.85
CA LEU A 23 -8.55 -11.66 -11.33
C LEU A 23 -9.73 -12.40 -10.69
N SER A 24 -10.11 -12.02 -9.47
CA SER A 24 -11.29 -12.56 -8.80
C SER A 24 -12.62 -12.21 -9.49
N ASP A 25 -12.64 -11.18 -10.32
CA ASP A 25 -13.84 -10.77 -11.08
C ASP A 25 -13.90 -11.43 -12.46
N ASP A 26 -12.86 -12.17 -12.88
CA ASP A 26 -12.86 -12.94 -14.13
C ASP A 26 -13.60 -14.28 -13.91
N PRO A 27 -14.72 -14.55 -14.61
CA PRO A 27 -15.53 -15.74 -14.35
C PRO A 27 -14.78 -17.06 -14.53
N LEU A 28 -13.83 -17.12 -15.46
CA LEU A 28 -13.06 -18.34 -15.73
C LEU A 28 -12.09 -18.64 -14.59
N LEU A 29 -11.42 -17.61 -14.06
CA LEU A 29 -10.46 -17.77 -12.97
C LEU A 29 -11.15 -18.00 -11.63
N ALA A 30 -12.23 -17.25 -11.37
CA ALA A 30 -13.03 -17.40 -10.15
C ALA A 30 -13.62 -18.82 -10.02
N GLU A 31 -14.16 -19.36 -11.12
CA GLU A 31 -14.71 -20.71 -11.13
C GLU A 31 -13.62 -21.78 -10.96
N ALA A 32 -12.48 -21.63 -11.64
CA ALA A 32 -11.35 -22.54 -11.46
C ALA A 32 -10.86 -22.58 -10.00
N ALA A 33 -10.73 -21.40 -9.36
CA ALA A 33 -10.32 -21.29 -7.97
C ALA A 33 -11.34 -21.95 -7.02
N ARG A 34 -12.63 -21.74 -7.26
CA ARG A 34 -13.72 -22.35 -6.49
C ARG A 34 -13.70 -23.88 -6.59
N ILE A 35 -13.56 -24.44 -7.79
CA ILE A 35 -13.55 -25.89 -8.03
C ILE A 35 -12.37 -26.55 -7.32
N HIS A 36 -11.18 -25.95 -7.39
CA HIS A 36 -9.95 -26.51 -6.83
C HIS A 36 -9.68 -26.06 -5.38
N GLY A 37 -10.63 -25.35 -4.76
CA GLY A 37 -10.51 -24.83 -3.39
C GLY A 37 -9.26 -23.96 -3.19
N ARG A 38 -8.91 -23.16 -4.19
CA ARG A 38 -7.79 -22.19 -4.19
C ARG A 38 -8.31 -20.78 -3.97
N THR A 39 -7.40 -19.87 -3.66
CA THR A 39 -7.68 -18.46 -3.41
C THR A 39 -7.07 -17.57 -4.49
N ILE A 40 -7.79 -16.50 -4.83
CA ILE A 40 -7.29 -15.40 -5.65
C ILE A 40 -7.34 -14.14 -4.80
N GLN A 41 -6.17 -13.60 -4.47
CA GLN A 41 -6.03 -12.37 -3.69
C GLN A 41 -5.63 -11.22 -4.61
N ASP A 42 -6.59 -10.34 -4.91
CA ASP A 42 -6.34 -9.08 -5.61
C ASP A 42 -5.90 -8.00 -4.62
N ILE A 43 -4.59 -7.81 -4.45
CA ILE A 43 -4.05 -6.87 -3.44
C ILE A 43 -4.32 -5.40 -3.77
N ARG A 44 -4.71 -5.10 -5.01
CA ARG A 44 -5.15 -3.77 -5.43
C ARG A 44 -6.63 -3.50 -5.18
N LYS A 45 -7.42 -4.49 -4.77
CA LYS A 45 -8.85 -4.29 -4.52
C LYS A 45 -8.99 -3.51 -3.20
N PRO A 46 -9.46 -2.24 -3.24
CA PRO A 46 -9.52 -1.43 -2.03
C PRO A 46 -10.59 -1.96 -1.07
N PRO A 47 -10.43 -1.75 0.25
CA PRO A 47 -11.52 -1.94 1.21
C PRO A 47 -12.77 -1.17 0.79
N ARG A 48 -13.96 -1.73 1.05
CA ARG A 48 -15.23 -1.13 0.59
C ARG A 48 -15.67 0.08 1.42
N ASP A 49 -15.15 0.22 2.63
CA ASP A 49 -15.66 1.09 3.68
C ASP A 49 -14.66 2.20 4.04
N ILE A 50 -13.81 2.62 3.11
CA ILE A 50 -12.82 3.67 3.35
C ILE A 50 -13.57 5.01 3.56
N PRO A 51 -13.40 5.69 4.72
CA PRO A 51 -14.03 6.97 4.97
C PRO A 51 -13.30 8.09 4.20
N VAL A 52 -13.87 9.29 4.21
CA VAL A 52 -13.11 10.51 3.93
C VAL A 52 -12.19 10.80 5.13
N ALA A 53 -10.98 11.31 4.89
CA ALA A 53 -10.03 11.65 5.95
C ALA A 53 -10.62 12.69 6.92
N SER A 54 -10.31 12.53 8.21
CA SER A 54 -10.80 13.39 9.29
C SER A 54 -9.69 14.07 10.11
N GLY A 55 -8.43 13.76 9.83
CA GLY A 55 -7.24 14.31 10.49
C GLY A 55 -6.74 13.49 11.67
N LEU A 56 -7.20 12.24 11.87
CA LEU A 56 -6.82 11.38 13.00
C LEU A 56 -5.31 11.13 13.06
N ALA A 57 -4.65 11.06 11.90
CA ALA A 57 -3.21 10.83 11.84
C ALA A 57 -2.38 11.95 12.48
N ARG A 58 -2.94 13.16 12.64
CA ARG A 58 -2.26 14.32 13.25
C ARG A 58 -1.94 14.12 14.73
N ASP A 59 -2.78 13.38 15.44
CA ASP A 59 -2.71 13.23 16.89
C ASP A 59 -2.05 11.91 17.31
N LEU A 60 -1.38 11.23 16.37
CA LEU A 60 -0.66 9.99 16.63
C LEU A 60 0.62 10.28 17.45
N GLU A 61 0.89 9.41 18.43
CA GLU A 61 2.10 9.50 19.26
C GLU A 61 3.39 9.07 18.52
N PRO A 62 3.40 8.02 17.67
CA PRO A 62 4.61 7.61 16.97
C PRO A 62 5.06 8.63 15.93
N LEU A 63 6.37 8.68 15.67
CA LEU A 63 6.92 9.52 14.61
C LEU A 63 6.45 9.00 13.23
N VAL A 64 5.65 9.79 12.51
CA VAL A 64 5.18 9.46 11.16
C VAL A 64 6.10 10.08 10.12
N VAL A 65 6.74 9.25 9.31
CA VAL A 65 7.64 9.69 8.24
C VAL A 65 7.13 9.23 6.88
N LEU A 66 6.86 10.17 5.99
CA LEU A 66 6.48 9.91 4.61
C LEU A 66 7.68 10.07 3.67
N THR A 67 7.95 9.08 2.82
CA THR A 67 8.85 9.33 1.68
C THR A 67 8.11 10.11 0.60
N VAL A 68 8.77 11.11 0.03
CA VAL A 68 8.31 11.85 -1.15
C VAL A 68 9.39 11.78 -2.22
N GLY A 69 9.06 12.13 -3.47
CA GLY A 69 10.02 12.03 -4.55
C GLY A 69 9.84 13.09 -5.62
N THR A 70 10.91 13.41 -6.31
CA THR A 70 10.85 14.30 -7.49
C THR A 70 10.19 13.64 -8.68
N ASP A 71 10.13 12.30 -8.70
CA ASP A 71 9.43 11.51 -9.72
C ASP A 71 8.97 10.14 -9.17
N CYS A 72 8.30 9.36 -10.00
CA CYS A 72 8.07 7.94 -9.81
C CYS A 72 9.37 7.13 -9.86
N ASN A 73 9.37 5.95 -9.21
CA ASN A 73 10.48 4.99 -9.27
C ASN A 73 11.88 5.49 -8.83
N VAL A 74 11.97 6.58 -8.07
CA VAL A 74 13.24 7.13 -7.51
C VAL A 74 13.69 6.45 -6.20
N GLY A 75 13.24 5.22 -5.94
CA GLY A 75 13.65 4.47 -4.74
C GLY A 75 12.95 4.82 -3.43
N LYS A 76 11.77 5.49 -3.45
CA LYS A 76 10.98 5.82 -2.24
C LYS A 76 10.74 4.62 -1.31
N MET A 77 10.22 3.52 -1.86
CA MET A 77 10.01 2.27 -1.11
C MET A 77 11.34 1.71 -0.59
N THR A 78 12.37 1.67 -1.44
CA THR A 78 13.69 1.14 -1.07
C THR A 78 14.29 1.92 0.11
N ALA A 79 14.24 3.25 0.07
CA ALA A 79 14.70 4.10 1.16
C ALA A 79 13.97 3.78 2.47
N GLN A 80 12.63 3.64 2.44
CA GLN A 80 11.87 3.25 3.64
C GLN A 80 12.27 1.88 4.16
N LEU A 81 12.40 0.86 3.31
CA LEU A 81 12.76 -0.49 3.77
C LEU A 81 14.17 -0.51 4.42
N GLN A 82 15.11 0.30 3.92
CA GLN A 82 16.42 0.44 4.57
C GLN A 82 16.31 1.14 5.94
N LEU A 83 15.44 2.14 6.07
CA LEU A 83 15.18 2.79 7.36
C LEU A 83 14.50 1.84 8.35
N VAL A 84 13.52 1.03 7.91
CA VAL A 84 12.90 -0.01 8.74
C VAL A 84 13.98 -0.92 9.32
N ALA A 85 14.87 -1.46 8.47
CA ALA A 85 15.96 -2.33 8.92
C ALA A 85 16.90 -1.61 9.90
N GLY A 86 17.29 -0.37 9.59
CA GLY A 86 18.21 0.42 10.40
C GLY A 86 17.65 0.83 11.76
N LEU A 87 16.36 1.18 11.84
CA LEU A 87 15.68 1.58 13.09
C LEU A 87 15.38 0.37 13.97
N ARG A 88 14.93 -0.75 13.38
CA ARG A 88 14.75 -2.02 14.11
C ARG A 88 16.07 -2.54 14.68
N ALA A 89 17.17 -2.44 13.93
CA ALA A 89 18.50 -2.79 14.41
C ALA A 89 18.97 -1.93 15.61
N ARG A 90 18.36 -0.76 15.81
CA ARG A 90 18.59 0.13 16.96
C ARG A 90 17.58 -0.07 18.09
N GLY A 91 16.70 -1.07 17.99
CA GLY A 91 15.72 -1.41 19.01
C GLY A 91 14.42 -0.60 18.97
N LEU A 92 14.16 0.18 17.91
CA LEU A 92 12.90 0.90 17.74
C LEU A 92 11.83 -0.01 17.13
N ARG A 93 10.61 0.08 17.65
CA ARG A 93 9.44 -0.58 17.09
C ARG A 93 9.00 0.20 15.85
N THR A 94 9.48 -0.22 14.70
CA THR A 94 9.20 0.46 13.43
C THR A 94 8.27 -0.35 12.57
N ASN A 95 7.16 0.26 12.15
CA ASN A 95 6.18 -0.32 11.24
C ASN A 95 6.30 0.32 9.86
N PHE A 96 6.27 -0.50 8.82
CA PHE A 96 6.23 -0.06 7.43
C PHE A 96 4.79 -0.07 6.94
N VAL A 97 4.32 1.06 6.43
CA VAL A 97 2.96 1.21 5.91
C VAL A 97 3.03 1.19 4.39
N ALA A 98 2.66 0.04 3.83
CA ALA A 98 2.66 -0.16 2.38
C ALA A 98 1.47 0.51 1.70
N THR A 99 1.77 1.24 0.63
CA THR A 99 0.80 2.01 -0.15
C THR A 99 0.75 1.59 -1.62
N GLY A 100 1.69 0.74 -2.05
CA GLY A 100 1.76 0.17 -3.38
C GLY A 100 1.72 -1.36 -3.37
N GLN A 101 1.44 -1.94 -4.54
CA GLN A 101 1.34 -3.41 -4.69
C GLN A 101 2.58 -4.16 -4.19
N THR A 102 3.78 -3.66 -4.52
CA THR A 102 5.04 -4.32 -4.15
C THR A 102 5.27 -4.26 -2.64
N GLY A 103 5.01 -3.11 -2.02
CA GLY A 103 5.08 -2.95 -0.58
C GLY A 103 4.13 -3.92 0.13
N ILE A 104 2.90 -4.05 -0.37
CA ILE A 104 1.89 -4.96 0.21
C ILE A 104 2.32 -6.43 0.10
N MET A 105 2.91 -6.84 -1.03
CA MET A 105 3.43 -8.21 -1.17
C MET A 105 4.62 -8.49 -0.24
N ILE A 106 5.44 -7.49 0.06
CA ILE A 106 6.59 -7.62 0.96
C ILE A 106 6.12 -7.65 2.42
N GLU A 107 5.25 -6.74 2.81
CA GLU A 107 4.83 -6.54 4.20
C GLU A 107 3.67 -7.45 4.60
N GLY A 108 2.89 -7.95 3.64
CA GLY A 108 1.71 -8.78 3.85
C GLY A 108 0.43 -8.00 4.17
N TRP A 109 0.50 -6.67 4.27
CA TRP A 109 -0.65 -5.79 4.52
C TRP A 109 -0.43 -4.40 3.92
N GLY A 110 -1.51 -3.63 3.83
CA GLY A 110 -1.52 -2.25 3.33
C GLY A 110 -2.72 -1.97 2.43
N ILE A 111 -2.73 -0.81 1.77
CA ILE A 111 -3.76 -0.46 0.78
C ILE A 111 -3.07 0.12 -0.45
N ALA A 112 -3.37 -0.43 -1.63
CA ALA A 112 -2.89 0.13 -2.89
C ALA A 112 -3.65 1.43 -3.19
N VAL A 113 -3.08 2.56 -2.79
CA VAL A 113 -3.77 3.86 -2.84
C VAL A 113 -4.04 4.35 -4.26
N ASP A 114 -3.33 3.82 -5.25
CA ASP A 114 -3.52 4.12 -6.68
C ASP A 114 -4.78 3.49 -7.29
N ALA A 115 -5.39 2.52 -6.59
CA ALA A 115 -6.65 1.88 -6.97
C ALA A 115 -7.84 2.38 -6.12
N VAL A 116 -7.60 3.32 -5.20
CA VAL A 116 -8.64 3.94 -4.37
C VAL A 116 -9.29 5.08 -5.15
N VAL A 117 -10.63 5.17 -5.08
CA VAL A 117 -11.39 6.28 -5.67
C VAL A 117 -10.93 7.60 -5.04
N ALA A 118 -10.78 8.64 -5.86
CA ALA A 118 -10.12 9.90 -5.50
C ALA A 118 -10.57 10.49 -4.15
N ASP A 119 -11.88 10.52 -3.89
CA ASP A 119 -12.49 11.05 -2.65
C ASP A 119 -11.97 10.38 -1.37
N PHE A 120 -11.46 9.14 -1.47
CA PHE A 120 -11.09 8.30 -0.34
C PHE A 120 -9.58 8.04 -0.22
N ILE A 121 -8.73 8.58 -1.11
CA ILE A 121 -7.28 8.34 -1.07
C ILE A 121 -6.69 8.78 0.28
N ALA A 122 -7.05 9.99 0.73
CA ALA A 122 -6.58 10.50 2.02
C ALA A 122 -7.12 9.66 3.19
N GLY A 123 -8.37 9.19 3.13
CA GLY A 123 -8.92 8.35 4.20
C GLY A 123 -8.33 6.94 4.22
N ALA A 124 -7.94 6.40 3.06
CA ALA A 124 -7.19 5.15 2.97
C ALA A 124 -5.83 5.30 3.64
N ALA A 125 -5.11 6.39 3.31
CA ALA A 125 -3.82 6.72 3.88
C ALA A 125 -3.89 6.97 5.40
N GLU A 126 -4.91 7.68 5.88
CA GLU A 126 -5.18 7.89 7.31
C GLU A 126 -5.40 6.56 8.02
N ARG A 127 -6.29 5.70 7.50
CA ARG A 127 -6.59 4.39 8.09
C ARG A 127 -5.34 3.53 8.27
N ILE A 128 -4.53 3.37 7.24
CA ILE A 128 -3.33 2.52 7.31
C ILE A 128 -2.22 3.14 8.16
N THR A 129 -2.18 4.47 8.27
CA THR A 129 -1.24 5.16 9.16
C THR A 129 -1.62 4.96 10.63
N VAL A 130 -2.91 5.11 10.97
CA VAL A 130 -3.44 4.82 12.31
C VAL A 130 -3.22 3.35 12.68
N GLN A 131 -3.50 2.42 11.76
CA GLN A 131 -3.22 1.00 11.98
C GLN A 131 -1.71 0.75 12.17
N GLY A 132 -0.86 1.38 11.36
CA GLY A 132 0.59 1.28 11.47
C GLY A 132 1.16 1.86 12.77
N ALA A 133 0.45 2.77 13.42
CA ALA A 133 0.86 3.37 14.68
C ALA A 133 0.70 2.44 15.88
N GLU A 134 -0.13 1.40 15.79
CA GLU A 134 -0.37 0.48 16.90
C GLU A 134 0.93 -0.19 17.36
N GLY A 135 1.36 0.14 18.58
CA GLY A 135 2.55 -0.41 19.20
C GLY A 135 3.88 0.03 18.56
N ALA A 136 3.87 1.03 17.68
CA ALA A 136 5.07 1.56 17.03
C ALA A 136 5.69 2.73 17.82
N ASP A 137 6.99 2.93 17.66
CA ASP A 137 7.69 4.18 17.95
C ASP A 137 7.83 5.04 16.68
N VAL A 138 7.89 4.38 15.51
CA VAL A 138 8.05 5.03 14.20
C VAL A 138 7.17 4.36 13.16
N VAL A 139 6.42 5.16 12.40
CA VAL A 139 5.61 4.72 11.26
C VAL A 139 6.24 5.24 9.97
N LEU A 140 6.70 4.32 9.13
CA LEU A 140 7.35 4.64 7.86
C LEU A 140 6.37 4.40 6.71
N VAL A 141 5.79 5.48 6.18
CA VAL A 141 4.82 5.42 5.09
C VAL A 141 5.51 5.40 3.73
N GLU A 142 5.20 4.38 2.92
CA GLU A 142 5.65 4.27 1.54
C GLU A 142 5.09 5.42 0.69
N GLY A 143 5.98 6.19 0.05
CA GLY A 143 5.60 7.27 -0.84
C GLY A 143 5.22 6.79 -2.25
N GLN A 144 4.14 7.33 -2.80
CA GLN A 144 3.73 7.12 -4.19
C GLN A 144 3.79 8.41 -5.01
N GLY A 145 4.01 8.26 -6.32
CA GLY A 145 3.95 9.36 -7.28
C GLY A 145 4.99 10.46 -7.04
N SER A 146 4.66 11.65 -7.52
CA SER A 146 5.31 12.91 -7.19
C SER A 146 4.28 14.04 -7.30
N ILE A 147 4.37 15.05 -6.44
CA ILE A 147 3.47 16.21 -6.47
C ILE A 147 3.59 17.02 -7.78
N ASN A 148 4.74 16.92 -8.46
CA ASN A 148 4.99 17.59 -9.74
C ASN A 148 4.58 16.74 -10.95
N HIS A 149 4.19 15.47 -10.75
CA HIS A 149 3.82 14.57 -11.85
C HIS A 149 2.33 14.70 -12.19
N PRO A 150 1.94 15.10 -13.42
CA PRO A 150 0.56 15.45 -13.76
C PRO A 150 -0.43 14.29 -13.60
N GLY A 151 0.02 13.04 -13.81
CA GLY A 151 -0.83 11.86 -13.67
C GLY A 151 -0.91 11.26 -12.27
N TYR A 152 -0.02 11.63 -11.34
CA TYR A 152 0.12 10.94 -10.05
C TYR A 152 0.14 11.89 -8.83
N SER A 153 0.13 13.20 -9.06
CA SER A 153 0.14 14.22 -8.02
C SER A 153 -1.04 14.09 -7.05
N GLY A 154 -2.22 13.68 -7.54
CA GLY A 154 -3.39 13.44 -6.70
C GLY A 154 -3.15 12.36 -5.63
N VAL A 155 -2.41 11.30 -5.97
CA VAL A 155 -2.05 10.24 -5.00
C VAL A 155 -1.06 10.78 -3.97
N THR A 156 -0.02 11.49 -4.41
CA THR A 156 0.96 12.10 -3.50
C THR A 156 0.29 13.09 -2.55
N LEU A 157 -0.63 13.92 -3.05
CA LEU A 157 -1.40 14.86 -2.25
C LEU A 157 -2.31 14.16 -1.23
N GLY A 158 -2.98 13.08 -1.64
CA GLY A 158 -3.80 12.27 -0.75
C GLY A 158 -2.99 11.62 0.38
N LEU A 159 -1.79 11.11 0.07
CA LEU A 159 -0.87 10.58 1.09
C LEU A 159 -0.43 11.68 2.07
N LEU A 160 -0.05 12.86 1.58
CA LEU A 160 0.37 13.98 2.42
C LEU A 160 -0.73 14.37 3.43
N HIS A 161 -1.98 14.51 2.97
CA HIS A 161 -3.08 14.89 3.85
C HIS A 161 -3.53 13.77 4.77
N GLY A 162 -3.62 12.53 4.27
CA GLY A 162 -4.09 11.40 5.06
C GLY A 162 -3.11 10.96 6.13
N THR A 163 -1.80 11.04 5.86
CA THR A 163 -0.78 10.55 6.79
C THR A 163 -0.33 11.61 7.80
N CYS A 164 -0.59 12.90 7.54
CA CYS A 164 -0.17 14.02 8.40
C CYS A 164 1.28 13.86 8.92
N PRO A 165 2.28 13.65 8.04
CA PRO A 165 3.59 13.20 8.47
C PRO A 165 4.33 14.29 9.26
N ASP A 166 5.01 13.91 10.34
CA ASP A 166 5.90 14.78 11.11
C ASP A 166 7.14 15.17 10.32
N ALA A 167 7.61 14.24 9.48
CA ALA A 167 8.79 14.43 8.65
C ALA A 167 8.59 13.82 7.27
N MET A 168 9.31 14.38 6.30
CA MET A 168 9.38 13.84 4.95
C MET A 168 10.82 13.57 4.53
N ILE A 169 11.01 12.48 3.79
CA ILE A 169 12.30 12.13 3.18
C ILE A 169 12.15 12.24 1.66
N LEU A 170 12.83 13.21 1.07
CA LEU A 170 12.83 13.41 -0.38
C LEU A 170 13.84 12.48 -1.05
N CYS A 171 13.33 11.63 -1.94
CA CYS A 171 14.13 10.81 -2.85
C CYS A 171 14.23 11.51 -4.22
N HIS A 172 15.44 11.55 -4.79
CA HIS A 172 15.72 12.19 -6.07
C HIS A 172 16.59 11.29 -6.93
#